data_AF-R9AB91-F1
#
_entry.id   AF-R9AB91-F1
#
_cell.length_a   1.000
_cell.length_b   1.000
_cell.length_c   1.000
_cell.angle_alpha   90.00
_cell.angle_beta   90.00
_cell.angle_gamma   90.00
#
_symmetry.space_group_name_H-M   'P 1'
#
loop_
_entity.id
_entity.type
_entity.pdbx_description
1 polymer ?
#
loop_
_entity_poly.entity_id
_entity_poly.type
_entity_poly.pdbx_seq_one_letter_code
_entity_poly.pdbx_strand_id
1 'polypeptide(L)'
;MIQVEKKSDRKVEPNLLPFSIDYEGVADISTYFHRVNNVAAFRGRRITAKGAKLGEGMIGMCVKEVLPDIQPMQPKKRVKSTKYSMDDDNDEDVDHNDSFDAHSTQNSDNDNHDNQSIPYTHQDTRQTFHSTGHTFTDFNIWMPDEHVAESTHPLCRLEEQQKLFALINATE
;
A
#
# COMPACT_ATOMS: atom_id res chain seq x y z
N MET A 1 -5.48 9.17 -11.16
CA MET A 1 -5.18 8.44 -12.43
C MET A 1 -3.88 7.69 -12.27
N ILE A 2 -3.87 6.35 -12.46
CA ILE A 2 -2.65 5.52 -12.40
C ILE A 2 -2.04 5.45 -13.80
N GLN A 3 -0.74 5.74 -13.92
CA GLN A 3 0.02 5.58 -15.17
C GLN A 3 1.13 4.56 -14.94
N VAL A 4 1.34 3.70 -15.94
CA VAL A 4 2.37 2.66 -15.94
C VAL A 4 3.29 2.88 -17.13
N GLU A 5 4.55 3.23 -16.87
CA GLU A 5 5.56 3.36 -17.91
C GLU A 5 6.15 1.99 -18.27
N LYS A 6 6.07 1.61 -19.55
CA LYS A 6 6.58 0.32 -20.04
C LYS A 6 8.10 0.39 -20.26
N LYS A 7 8.85 -0.49 -19.59
CA LYS A 7 10.27 -0.78 -19.86
C LYS A 7 10.41 -2.19 -20.44
N SER A 8 11.56 -2.47 -21.08
CA SER A 8 11.93 -3.72 -21.76
C SER A 8 11.34 -4.99 -21.14
N ASP A 9 10.84 -5.91 -21.97
CA ASP A 9 10.13 -7.11 -21.53
C ASP A 9 11.10 -8.28 -21.27
N ARG A 10 11.43 -8.56 -20.00
CA ARG A 10 12.10 -9.78 -19.55
C ARG A 10 11.06 -10.78 -19.05
N LYS A 11 10.96 -11.94 -19.72
CA LYS A 11 10.07 -13.02 -19.27
C LYS A 11 10.57 -13.60 -17.94
N VAL A 12 9.68 -13.71 -16.97
CA VAL A 12 9.92 -14.34 -15.66
C VAL A 12 8.85 -15.41 -15.37
N GLU A 13 9.13 -16.24 -14.38
CA GLU A 13 8.24 -17.30 -13.90
C GLU A 13 8.00 -17.08 -12.39
N PRO A 14 6.96 -16.33 -12.00
CA PRO A 14 6.66 -16.06 -10.60
C PRO A 14 6.31 -17.33 -9.83
N ASN A 15 6.69 -17.36 -8.55
CA ASN A 15 6.36 -18.44 -7.62
C ASN A 15 5.49 -17.87 -6.49
N LEU A 16 4.22 -18.28 -6.46
CA LEU A 16 3.32 -17.93 -5.37
C LEU A 16 3.43 -19.01 -4.28
N LEU A 17 3.99 -18.62 -3.13
CA LEU A 17 4.16 -19.51 -1.99
C LEU A 17 2.91 -19.51 -1.09
N PRO A 18 2.61 -20.61 -0.39
CA PRO A 18 1.43 -20.70 0.48
C PRO A 18 1.67 -20.07 1.87
N PHE A 19 2.68 -19.20 1.98
CA PHE A 19 3.10 -18.58 3.24
C PHE A 19 3.36 -17.09 3.02
N SER A 20 3.05 -16.27 4.03
CA SER A 20 3.49 -14.88 4.07
C SER A 20 4.97 -14.80 4.45
N ILE A 21 5.72 -13.95 3.76
CA ILE A 21 7.12 -13.66 4.05
C ILE A 21 7.21 -12.15 4.27
N ASP A 22 7.52 -11.73 5.49
CA ASP A 22 7.59 -10.30 5.85
C ASP A 22 8.83 -9.60 5.27
N TYR A 23 9.77 -10.38 4.72
CA TYR A 23 10.97 -9.86 4.08
C TYR A 23 10.66 -9.40 2.65
N GLU A 24 10.95 -8.13 2.37
CA GLU A 24 10.91 -7.54 1.04
C GLU A 24 12.34 -7.21 0.57
N GLY A 25 12.78 -7.83 -0.53
CA GLY A 25 14.12 -7.58 -1.07
C GLY A 25 14.60 -8.64 -2.05
N VAL A 26 15.90 -8.57 -2.39
CA VAL A 26 16.55 -9.56 -3.24
C VAL A 26 16.81 -10.82 -2.44
N ALA A 27 16.41 -11.97 -2.99
CA ALA A 27 16.64 -13.28 -2.39
C ALA A 27 17.27 -14.24 -3.40
N ASP A 28 18.25 -15.03 -2.95
CA ASP A 28 18.95 -16.01 -3.78
C ASP A 28 18.13 -17.30 -3.96
N ILE A 29 17.00 -17.19 -4.67
CA ILE A 29 16.03 -18.28 -4.87
C ILE A 29 16.71 -19.51 -5.47
N SER A 30 17.59 -19.34 -6.47
CA SER A 30 18.28 -20.46 -7.13
C SER A 30 19.18 -21.28 -6.20
N THR A 31 19.67 -20.66 -5.12
CA THR A 31 20.59 -21.28 -4.17
C THR A 31 19.87 -22.12 -3.13
N TYR A 32 18.67 -21.71 -2.72
CA TYR A 32 17.96 -22.33 -1.59
C TYR A 32 16.65 -23.01 -1.96
N PHE A 33 16.06 -22.66 -3.09
CA PHE A 33 14.77 -23.16 -3.52
C PHE A 33 14.93 -24.13 -4.69
N HIS A 34 15.21 -25.38 -4.37
CA HIS A 34 15.38 -26.44 -5.36
C HIS A 34 14.05 -27.14 -5.64
N ARG A 35 13.62 -27.09 -6.90
CA ARG A 35 12.45 -27.83 -7.39
C ARG A 35 12.87 -29.14 -8.04
N VAL A 36 12.26 -30.25 -7.62
CA VAL A 36 12.40 -31.57 -8.25
C VAL A 36 11.00 -32.12 -8.50
N ASN A 37 10.64 -32.34 -9.77
CA ASN A 37 9.32 -32.85 -10.17
C ASN A 37 8.15 -32.06 -9.56
N ASN A 38 8.21 -30.72 -9.60
CA ASN A 38 7.23 -29.83 -8.99
C ASN A 38 7.06 -29.99 -7.48
N VAL A 39 8.03 -30.61 -6.80
CA VAL A 39 8.11 -30.68 -5.34
C VAL A 39 9.30 -29.85 -4.89
N ALA A 40 9.13 -29.09 -3.82
CA ALA A 40 10.20 -28.37 -3.16
C ALA A 40 10.02 -28.45 -1.64
N ALA A 41 11.06 -28.05 -0.92
CA ALA A 41 10.99 -27.81 0.52
C ALA A 41 11.19 -26.31 0.77
N PHE A 42 10.31 -25.72 1.57
CA PHE A 42 10.46 -24.35 2.03
C PHE A 42 10.34 -24.31 3.56
N ARG A 43 11.38 -23.81 4.23
CA ARG A 43 11.48 -23.78 5.71
C ARG A 43 11.15 -25.14 6.37
N GLY A 44 11.66 -26.22 5.80
CA GLY A 44 11.46 -27.59 6.30
C GLY A 44 10.09 -28.21 5.99
N ARG A 45 9.20 -27.50 5.28
CA ARG A 45 7.89 -28.03 4.86
C ARG A 45 7.92 -28.42 3.40
N ARG A 46 7.37 -29.59 3.09
CA ARG A 46 7.17 -30.04 1.72
C ARG A 46 6.01 -29.27 1.08
N ILE A 47 6.24 -28.79 -0.14
CA ILE A 47 5.27 -28.09 -0.95
C ILE A 47 5.30 -28.61 -2.39
N THR A 48 4.15 -28.56 -3.05
CA THR A 48 3.95 -28.98 -4.44
C THR A 48 3.52 -27.81 -5.30
N ALA A 49 4.12 -27.67 -6.47
CA ALA A 49 3.76 -26.68 -7.47
C ALA A 49 2.68 -27.19 -8.41
N LYS A 50 1.75 -26.31 -8.74
CA LYS A 50 0.86 -26.41 -9.88
C LYS A 50 1.13 -25.24 -10.82
N GLY A 51 1.40 -25.56 -12.08
CA GLY A 51 1.51 -24.55 -13.13
C GLY A 51 0.13 -23.93 -13.39
N ALA A 52 0.08 -22.61 -13.38
CA ALA A 52 -1.09 -21.82 -13.77
C ALA A 52 -0.72 -20.90 -14.93
N LYS A 53 -1.71 -20.62 -15.77
CA LYS A 53 -1.56 -19.76 -16.94
C LYS A 53 -2.53 -18.60 -16.85
N LEU A 54 -2.10 -17.47 -17.38
CA LEU A 54 -3.02 -16.39 -17.71
C LEU A 54 -3.82 -16.78 -18.96
N GLY A 55 -5.03 -16.24 -19.08
CA GLY A 55 -5.89 -16.47 -20.23
C GLY A 55 -5.30 -15.93 -21.53
N GLU A 56 -5.86 -16.38 -22.64
CA GLU A 56 -5.40 -16.00 -23.97
C GLU A 56 -5.42 -14.48 -24.17
N GLY A 57 -4.33 -13.94 -24.73
CA GLY A 57 -4.16 -12.50 -24.95
C GLY A 57 -3.79 -11.69 -23.70
N MET A 58 -3.67 -12.32 -22.53
CA MET A 58 -3.33 -11.64 -21.28
C MET A 58 -1.82 -11.75 -20.98
N ILE A 59 -1.25 -10.69 -20.41
CA ILE A 59 0.15 -10.65 -19.97
C ILE A 59 0.19 -10.07 -18.55
N GLY A 60 0.87 -10.77 -17.64
CA GLY A 60 1.17 -10.30 -16.31
C GLY A 60 2.37 -9.36 -16.32
N MET A 61 2.30 -8.27 -15.57
CA MET A 61 3.37 -7.29 -15.45
C MET A 61 3.72 -7.05 -13.98
N CYS A 62 5.01 -7.04 -13.66
CA CYS A 62 5.49 -6.67 -12.35
C CYS A 62 5.75 -5.16 -12.29
N VAL A 63 5.02 -4.46 -11.44
CA VAL A 63 5.13 -3.02 -11.22
C VAL A 63 5.73 -2.70 -9.86
N LYS A 64 6.45 -1.59 -9.75
CA LYS A 64 6.93 -1.03 -8.49
C LYS A 64 6.31 0.33 -8.29
N GLU A 65 5.76 0.56 -7.10
CA GLU A 65 5.29 1.89 -6.71
C GLU A 65 6.48 2.85 -6.60
N VAL A 66 6.33 4.03 -7.18
CA VAL A 66 7.25 5.14 -6.96
C VAL A 66 6.56 6.12 -6.05
N LEU A 67 7.02 6.15 -4.81
CA LEU A 67 6.63 7.17 -3.85
C LEU A 67 7.17 8.51 -4.37
N PRO A 68 6.33 9.55 -4.46
CA PRO A 68 6.81 10.88 -4.81
C PRO A 68 7.80 11.34 -3.74
N ASP A 69 8.99 11.76 -4.16
CA ASP A 69 9.97 12.38 -3.28
C ASP A 69 9.30 13.59 -2.62
N ILE A 70 8.97 13.46 -1.33
CA ILE A 70 8.70 14.62 -0.49
C ILE A 70 10.03 15.35 -0.42
N GLN A 71 10.20 16.39 -1.24
CA GLN A 71 11.34 17.29 -1.11
C GLN A 71 11.43 17.71 0.35
N PRO A 72 12.61 17.62 1.00
CA PRO A 72 12.74 18.11 2.36
C PRO A 72 12.36 19.59 2.32
N MET A 73 11.22 19.92 2.94
CA MET A 73 10.85 21.31 3.20
C MET A 73 12.07 21.91 3.88
N GLN A 74 12.70 22.87 3.19
CA GLN A 74 13.82 23.59 3.76
C GLN A 74 13.39 24.09 5.15
N PRO A 75 14.23 23.91 6.18
CA PRO A 75 13.87 24.34 7.52
C PRO A 75 13.58 25.83 7.47
N LYS A 76 12.31 26.20 7.74
CA LYS A 76 11.90 27.59 7.92
C LYS A 76 12.86 28.20 8.93
N LYS A 77 13.60 29.23 8.50
CA LYS A 77 14.56 29.95 9.33
C LYS A 77 13.93 30.19 10.70
N ARG A 78 14.59 29.70 11.76
CA ARG A 78 14.20 29.95 13.15
C ARG A 78 13.93 31.44 13.33
N VAL A 79 12.68 31.78 13.64
CA VAL A 79 12.33 33.08 14.21
C VAL A 79 13.10 33.16 15.53
N LYS A 80 14.01 34.14 15.65
CA LYS A 80 14.75 34.39 16.88
C LYS A 80 13.72 34.71 17.97
N SER A 81 13.65 33.88 19.00
CA SER A 81 12.86 34.14 20.20
C SER A 81 13.34 35.44 20.86
N THR A 82 12.44 36.41 20.97
CA THR A 82 12.62 37.60 21.81
C THR A 82 12.81 37.13 23.25
N LYS A 83 13.99 37.41 23.82
CA LYS A 83 14.27 37.24 25.24
C LYS A 83 13.32 38.17 26.03
N TYR A 84 12.36 37.59 26.73
CA TYR A 84 11.80 38.20 27.92
C TYR A 84 12.40 37.45 29.11
N SER A 85 13.36 38.08 29.77
CA SER A 85 13.74 37.74 31.13
C SER A 85 12.67 38.32 32.03
N MET A 86 11.80 37.47 32.57
CA MET A 86 11.01 37.82 33.75
C MET A 86 11.63 37.04 34.90
N ASP A 87 12.34 37.79 35.74
CA ASP A 87 12.66 37.40 37.10
C ASP A 87 11.30 37.19 37.81
N ASP A 88 11.06 35.99 38.32
CA ASP A 88 9.88 35.73 39.16
C ASP A 88 10.38 34.97 40.40
N ASP A 89 10.63 35.76 41.43
CA ASP A 89 10.90 35.31 42.78
C ASP A 89 9.62 34.67 43.34
N ASN A 90 9.77 33.42 43.79
CA ASN A 90 9.24 32.88 45.04
C ASN A 90 7.95 33.51 45.60
N ASP A 91 6.87 32.74 45.71
CA ASP A 91 6.50 32.12 46.99
C ASP A 91 5.23 31.27 46.87
N GLU A 92 5.22 30.20 47.65
CA GLU A 92 4.14 29.25 47.88
C GLU A 92 2.92 29.93 48.52
N ASP A 93 1.70 29.46 48.23
CA ASP A 93 0.75 28.98 49.26
C ASP A 93 -0.73 28.92 48.80
N VAL A 94 -1.26 27.68 48.89
CA VAL A 94 -2.52 27.26 49.54
C VAL A 94 -3.92 27.61 48.96
N ASP A 95 -4.67 26.50 48.90
CA ASP A 95 -6.08 26.15 48.74
C ASP A 95 -7.26 27.13 49.01
N HIS A 96 -8.41 26.63 48.49
CA HIS A 96 -9.82 26.91 48.77
C HIS A 96 -10.52 27.97 47.91
N ASN A 97 -11.81 27.91 47.61
CA ASN A 97 -12.89 26.92 47.56
C ASN A 97 -14.12 27.76 47.13
N ASP A 98 -15.09 27.14 46.46
CA ASP A 98 -16.49 27.59 46.27
C ASP A 98 -16.82 28.95 45.64
N SER A 99 -17.60 28.94 44.55
CA SER A 99 -19.02 29.33 44.59
C SER A 99 -19.55 29.71 43.20
N PHE A 100 -20.71 29.13 42.88
CA PHE A 100 -21.78 29.59 42.00
C PHE A 100 -21.68 31.03 41.47
N ASP A 101 -21.90 31.26 40.17
CA ASP A 101 -23.26 31.49 39.66
C ASP A 101 -23.33 31.66 38.13
N ALA A 102 -24.48 31.26 37.61
CA ALA A 102 -24.89 31.39 36.23
C ALA A 102 -25.25 32.84 35.91
N HIS A 103 -24.75 33.39 34.79
CA HIS A 103 -25.51 34.36 34.01
C HIS A 103 -25.23 34.24 32.51
N SER A 104 -26.28 33.83 31.82
CA SER A 104 -26.52 34.04 30.41
C SER A 104 -26.60 35.55 30.13
N THR A 105 -25.75 36.05 29.25
CA THR A 105 -25.97 37.31 28.54
C THR A 105 -25.77 37.08 27.05
N GLN A 106 -26.92 37.01 26.38
CA GLN A 106 -27.06 37.29 24.96
C GLN A 106 -26.44 38.67 24.68
N ASN A 107 -25.64 38.76 23.61
CA ASN A 107 -25.59 39.97 22.81
C ASN A 107 -25.48 39.60 21.33
N SER A 108 -26.40 40.22 20.60
CA SER A 108 -26.72 40.14 19.19
C SER A 108 -25.55 40.43 18.25
N ASP A 109 -25.62 39.74 17.11
CA ASP A 109 -25.48 40.26 15.75
C ASP A 109 -24.28 41.16 15.44
N ASN A 110 -23.30 40.59 14.73
CA ASN A 110 -22.73 41.30 13.59
C ASN A 110 -22.28 40.31 12.52
N ASP A 111 -23.10 40.23 11.47
CA ASP A 111 -22.77 39.60 10.20
C ASP A 111 -21.60 40.32 9.53
N ASN A 112 -20.94 39.56 8.64
CA ASN A 112 -20.20 40.02 7.47
C ASN A 112 -18.69 40.30 7.66
N HIS A 113 -17.86 39.27 7.46
CA HIS A 113 -17.05 39.19 6.24
C HIS A 113 -16.21 37.92 6.16
N ASP A 114 -16.16 37.40 4.93
CA ASP A 114 -15.13 36.52 4.37
C ASP A 114 -15.19 35.03 4.71
N ASN A 115 -16.14 34.37 4.03
CA ASN A 115 -15.98 33.04 3.45
C ASN A 115 -14.67 32.97 2.64
N GLN A 116 -13.52 32.83 3.30
CA GLN A 116 -12.38 32.16 2.69
C GLN A 116 -12.64 30.67 2.80
N SER A 117 -13.38 30.15 1.81
CA SER A 117 -13.25 28.76 1.42
C SER A 117 -11.76 28.53 1.18
N ILE A 118 -11.07 27.97 2.18
CA ILE A 118 -9.77 27.35 1.98
C ILE A 118 -9.97 26.43 0.78
N PRO A 119 -9.31 26.65 -0.36
CA PRO A 119 -9.39 25.70 -1.44
C PRO A 119 -8.80 24.42 -0.85
N TYR A 120 -9.68 23.45 -0.58
CA TYR A 120 -9.27 22.06 -0.53
C TYR A 120 -8.72 21.78 -1.92
N THR A 121 -7.44 22.06 -2.11
CA THR A 121 -6.64 21.39 -3.11
C THR A 121 -6.80 19.93 -2.76
N HIS A 122 -7.70 19.25 -3.47
CA HIS A 122 -7.55 17.83 -3.69
C HIS A 122 -6.11 17.69 -4.17
N GLN A 123 -5.21 17.29 -3.26
CA GLN A 123 -3.94 16.73 -3.67
C GLN A 123 -4.36 15.53 -4.48
N ASP A 124 -4.35 15.72 -5.80
CA ASP A 124 -4.57 14.68 -6.78
C ASP A 124 -3.46 13.68 -6.49
N THR A 125 -3.77 12.66 -5.68
CA THR A 125 -2.82 11.65 -5.20
C THR A 125 -2.52 10.76 -6.38
N ARG A 126 -1.67 11.28 -7.26
CA ARG A 126 -1.22 10.60 -8.46
C ARG A 126 -0.23 9.54 -8.02
N GLN A 127 -0.74 8.37 -7.64
CA GLN A 127 0.08 7.18 -7.45
C GLN A 127 0.67 6.78 -8.81
N THR A 128 2.00 6.82 -8.89
CA THR A 128 2.75 6.45 -10.08
C THR A 128 3.39 5.09 -9.89
N PHE A 129 3.13 4.18 -10.82
CA PHE A 129 3.74 2.85 -10.83
C PHE A 129 4.66 2.74 -12.04
N HIS A 130 5.84 2.16 -11.85
CA HIS A 130 6.75 1.89 -12.95
C HIS A 130 6.81 0.40 -13.22
N SER A 131 6.75 0.01 -14.50
CA SER A 131 7.06 -1.37 -14.85
C SER A 131 8.50 -1.68 -14.46
N THR A 132 8.70 -2.80 -13.78
CA THR A 132 10.04 -3.32 -13.49
C THR A 132 10.70 -3.94 -14.73
N GLY A 133 9.95 -4.02 -15.86
CA GLY A 133 10.37 -4.72 -17.07
C GLY A 133 10.21 -6.25 -17.00
N HIS A 134 9.65 -6.79 -15.91
CA HIS A 134 9.39 -8.23 -15.81
C HIS A 134 7.96 -8.54 -16.20
N THR A 135 7.79 -9.49 -17.14
CA THR A 135 6.49 -9.94 -17.63
C THR A 135 6.35 -11.45 -17.50
N PHE A 136 5.12 -11.95 -17.38
CA PHE A 136 4.86 -13.38 -17.27
C PHE A 136 3.52 -13.77 -17.89
N THR A 137 3.47 -14.98 -18.43
CA THR A 137 2.26 -15.63 -18.95
C THR A 137 1.89 -16.86 -18.10
N ASP A 138 2.90 -17.44 -17.46
CA ASP A 138 2.84 -18.67 -16.70
C ASP A 138 3.43 -18.40 -15.31
N PHE A 139 2.88 -19.01 -14.28
CA PHE A 139 3.37 -18.90 -12.90
C PHE A 139 3.10 -20.20 -12.13
N ASN A 140 3.84 -20.42 -11.05
CA ASN A 140 3.68 -21.59 -10.19
C ASN A 140 2.91 -21.21 -8.93
N ILE A 141 1.86 -21.97 -8.64
CA ILE A 141 1.15 -21.93 -7.37
C ILE A 141 1.68 -23.07 -6.52
N TRP A 142 2.37 -22.74 -5.43
CA TRP A 142 2.85 -23.73 -4.49
C TRP A 142 1.83 -23.95 -3.37
N MET A 143 1.56 -25.21 -3.05
CA MET A 143 0.59 -25.62 -2.05
C MET A 143 1.27 -26.54 -1.03
N PRO A 144 0.87 -26.51 0.25
CA PRO A 144 1.31 -27.52 1.20
C PRO A 144 0.74 -28.90 0.80
N ASP A 145 1.48 -29.97 1.10
CA ASP A 145 1.06 -31.36 0.81
C ASP A 145 -0.29 -31.76 1.48
N GLU A 146 -0.74 -31.02 2.49
CA GLU A 146 -1.97 -31.29 3.23
C GLU A 146 -3.22 -30.88 2.42
N HIS A 147 -3.78 -31.85 1.70
CA HIS A 147 -5.20 -32.00 1.33
C HIS A 147 -6.00 -30.77 0.85
N VAL A 148 -5.41 -29.88 0.06
CA VAL A 148 -6.23 -28.98 -0.77
C VAL A 148 -6.49 -29.67 -2.10
N ALA A 149 -7.74 -30.07 -2.34
CA ALA A 149 -8.15 -30.63 -3.61
C ALA A 149 -7.76 -29.65 -4.73
N GLU A 150 -7.09 -30.15 -5.77
CA GLU A 150 -6.50 -29.33 -6.83
C GLU A 150 -7.50 -28.42 -7.57
N SER A 151 -8.79 -28.70 -7.42
CA SER A 151 -9.93 -27.97 -8.01
C SER A 151 -10.48 -26.84 -7.15
N THR A 152 -10.07 -26.71 -5.88
CA THR A 152 -10.62 -25.70 -4.95
C THR A 152 -9.80 -24.43 -4.86
N HIS A 153 -8.56 -24.42 -5.36
CA HIS A 153 -7.74 -23.21 -5.30
C HIS A 153 -8.27 -22.16 -6.31
N PRO A 154 -8.68 -20.96 -5.86
CA PRO A 154 -9.35 -19.97 -6.73
C PRO A 154 -8.49 -19.56 -7.92
N LEU A 155 -7.17 -19.44 -7.72
CA LEU A 155 -6.22 -19.11 -8.80
C LEU A 155 -6.07 -20.20 -9.87
N CYS A 156 -6.51 -21.44 -9.61
CA CYS A 156 -6.55 -22.47 -10.64
C CYS A 156 -7.69 -22.23 -11.65
N ARG A 157 -8.68 -21.39 -11.32
CA ARG A 157 -9.81 -21.03 -12.19
C ARG A 157 -9.65 -19.63 -12.79
N LEU A 158 -8.47 -19.02 -12.67
CA LEU A 158 -8.23 -17.66 -13.12
C LEU A 158 -8.52 -17.47 -14.61
N GLU A 159 -8.14 -18.44 -15.44
CA GLU A 159 -8.41 -18.43 -16.87
C GLU A 159 -9.93 -18.45 -17.16
N GLU A 160 -10.68 -19.31 -16.48
CA GLU A 160 -12.14 -19.40 -16.61
C GLU A 160 -12.82 -18.09 -16.20
N GLN A 161 -12.34 -17.48 -15.12
CA GLN A 161 -12.82 -16.18 -14.67
C GLN A 161 -12.55 -15.09 -15.71
N GLN A 162 -11.33 -15.04 -16.28
CA GLN A 162 -10.98 -14.07 -17.32
C GLN A 162 -11.83 -14.23 -18.57
N LYS A 163 -12.08 -15.47 -19.01
CA LYS A 163 -13.00 -15.77 -20.12
C LYS A 163 -14.42 -15.30 -19.83
N LEU A 164 -14.92 -15.53 -18.61
CA LEU A 164 -16.24 -15.07 -18.19
C LEU A 164 -16.33 -13.53 -18.21
N PHE A 165 -15.30 -12.83 -17.72
CA PHE A 165 -15.26 -11.37 -17.77
C PHE A 165 -15.23 -10.82 -19.18
N ALA A 166 -14.49 -11.45 -20.09
CA ALA A 166 -14.48 -11.06 -21.49
C ALA A 166 -15.86 -11.22 -22.13
N LEU A 167 -16.58 -12.32 -21.81
CA LEU A 167 -17.94 -12.57 -22.30
C LEU A 167 -18.96 -11.54 -21.78
N ILE A 168 -18.90 -11.19 -20.49
CA ILE A 168 -19.81 -10.21 -19.88
C ILE A 168 -19.64 -8.82 -20.48
N ASN A 169 -18.40 -8.44 -20.81
CA ASN A 169 -18.07 -7.10 -21.31
C ASN A 169 -18.00 -7.03 -22.84
N ALA A 170 -18.29 -8.13 -23.54
CA ALA A 170 -18.50 -8.11 -24.98
C ALA A 170 -19.84 -7.42 -25.26
N THR A 171 -19.82 -6.09 -25.32
CA THR A 171 -20.93 -5.29 -25.86
C THR A 171 -21.10 -5.63 -27.35
N GLU A 172 -22.31 -6.02 -27.73
CA GLU A 172 -22.75 -6.19 -29.14
C GLU A 172 -22.61 -4.91 -29.97
#